data_AF-A0A2P5K3K5-F1
#
_entry.id   AF-A0A2P5K3K5-F1
#
_cell.length_a   1.000
_cell.length_b   1.000
_cell.length_c   1.000
_cell.angle_alpha   90.00
_cell.angle_beta   90.00
_cell.angle_gamma   90.00
#
_symmetry.space_group_name_H-M   'P 1'
#
loop_
_entity.id
_entity.type
_entity.pdbx_description
1 polymer ?
#
loop_
_entity_poly.entity_id
_entity_poly.type
_entity_poly.pdbx_seq_one_letter_code
_entity_poly.pdbx_strand_id
1 'polypeptide(L)'
;MRIVNISSKYRTILADEINYCRAKINAESDLRKKAYYYSSAYGMTRRIFNLEFDPQLQFIDFILNSSYQAIFSRIAIFMSGDNTIPITDEFFDGLSNCLELLEDRIRNNEDTYDVLEKIVNLMSTIDGNGYYLMQKGVPVYTE
;
A
#
# COMPACT_ATOMS: atom_id res chain seq x y z
N MET A 1 -20.14 6.28 -1.03
CA MET A 1 -18.98 6.78 -1.79
C MET A 1 -17.99 7.37 -0.80
N ARG A 2 -16.87 6.69 -0.56
CA ARG A 2 -15.78 7.16 0.31
C ARG A 2 -14.67 7.76 -0.55
N ILE A 3 -14.96 8.93 -1.11
CA ILE A 3 -13.99 9.71 -1.90
C ILE A 3 -13.13 10.59 -1.01
N VAL A 4 -12.00 11.04 -1.53
CA VAL A 4 -11.10 11.99 -0.85
C VAL A 4 -11.52 13.42 -1.18
N ASN A 5 -12.16 14.12 -0.23
CA ASN A 5 -12.70 15.46 -0.47
C ASN A 5 -11.68 16.58 -0.15
N ILE A 6 -10.59 16.62 -0.92
CA ILE A 6 -9.56 17.67 -0.88
C ILE A 6 -9.54 18.47 -2.19
N SER A 7 -8.82 19.59 -2.24
CA SER A 7 -8.68 20.40 -3.44
C SER A 7 -8.05 19.63 -4.61
N SER A 8 -8.44 19.99 -5.84
CA SER A 8 -7.95 19.33 -7.06
C SER A 8 -6.42 19.37 -7.19
N LYS A 9 -5.80 20.45 -6.71
CA LYS A 9 -4.36 20.60 -6.62
C LYS A 9 -3.74 19.48 -5.77
N TYR A 10 -4.24 19.26 -4.55
CA TYR A 10 -3.67 18.24 -3.68
C TYR A 10 -4.03 16.81 -4.11
N ARG A 11 -5.21 16.58 -4.72
CA ARG A 11 -5.49 15.28 -5.36
C ARG A 11 -4.47 14.94 -6.43
N THR A 12 -4.14 15.90 -7.30
CA THR A 12 -3.14 15.71 -8.36
C THR A 12 -1.76 15.39 -7.77
N ILE A 13 -1.32 16.19 -6.78
CA ILE A 13 -0.04 15.96 -6.10
C ILE A 13 0.02 14.58 -5.45
N LEU A 14 -1.06 14.16 -4.78
CA LEU A 14 -1.12 12.85 -4.13
C LEU A 14 -1.06 11.70 -5.15
N ALA A 15 -1.86 11.79 -6.21
CA ALA A 15 -1.87 10.78 -7.27
C ALA A 15 -0.50 10.68 -7.96
N ASP A 16 0.13 11.81 -8.27
CA ASP A 16 1.46 11.84 -8.90
C ASP A 16 2.54 11.22 -7.99
N GLU A 17 2.48 11.47 -6.67
CA GLU A 17 3.41 10.84 -5.72
C GLU A 17 3.19 9.32 -5.64
N ILE A 18 1.92 8.87 -5.61
CA ILE A 18 1.59 7.44 -5.59
C ILE A 18 2.12 6.75 -6.87
N ASN A 19 1.96 7.38 -8.03
CA ASN A 19 2.52 6.89 -9.28
C ASN A 19 4.05 6.79 -9.23
N TYR A 20 4.71 7.83 -8.72
CA TYR A 20 6.17 7.84 -8.59
C TYR A 20 6.67 6.74 -7.65
N CYS A 21 6.00 6.58 -6.50
CA CYS A 21 6.23 5.50 -5.55
C CYS A 21 6.16 4.12 -6.23
N ARG A 22 5.05 3.85 -6.93
CA ARG A 22 4.82 2.62 -7.69
C ARG A 22 5.92 2.37 -8.73
N ALA A 23 6.24 3.38 -9.54
CA ALA A 23 7.28 3.28 -10.57
C ALA A 23 8.66 2.94 -9.96
N LYS A 24 8.96 3.47 -8.77
CA LYS A 24 10.19 3.13 -8.04
C LYS A 24 10.19 1.73 -7.46
N ILE A 25 9.06 1.25 -6.95
CA ILE A 25 8.91 -0.14 -6.48
C ILE A 25 9.17 -1.12 -7.63
N ASN A 26 8.58 -0.87 -8.80
CA ASN A 26 8.71 -1.76 -9.97
C ASN A 26 10.13 -1.81 -10.55
N ALA A 27 10.85 -0.70 -10.47
CA ALA A 27 12.21 -0.59 -11.02
C ALA A 27 13.31 -1.10 -10.05
N GLU A 28 12.96 -1.43 -8.82
CA GLU A 28 13.91 -1.81 -7.78
C GLU A 28 13.91 -3.32 -7.55
N SER A 29 15.08 -3.89 -7.26
CA SER A 29 15.23 -5.32 -6.94
C SER A 29 15.43 -5.57 -5.45
N ASP A 30 15.98 -4.61 -4.71
CA ASP A 30 16.19 -4.74 -3.27
C ASP A 30 14.89 -4.50 -2.49
N LEU A 31 14.49 -5.51 -1.70
CA LEU A 31 13.24 -5.48 -0.93
C LEU A 31 13.17 -4.32 0.06
N ARG A 32 14.29 -3.97 0.73
CA ARG A 32 14.30 -2.85 1.68
C ARG A 32 14.10 -1.53 0.97
N LYS A 33 14.71 -1.35 -0.21
CA LYS A 33 14.51 -0.16 -1.03
C LYS A 33 13.09 -0.09 -1.60
N LYS A 34 12.48 -1.21 -2.01
CA LYS A 34 11.05 -1.24 -2.37
C LYS A 34 10.17 -0.71 -1.22
N ALA A 35 10.39 -1.19 0.01
CA ALA A 35 9.67 -0.70 1.18
C ALA A 35 9.97 0.79 1.50
N TYR A 36 11.22 1.23 1.34
CA TYR A 36 11.58 2.64 1.47
C TYR A 36 10.81 3.52 0.49
N TYR A 37 10.70 3.13 -0.79
CA TYR A 37 9.90 3.86 -1.76
C TYR A 37 8.43 3.86 -1.39
N TYR A 38 7.89 2.73 -0.92
CA TYR A 38 6.52 2.64 -0.45
C TYR A 38 6.19 3.66 0.67
N SER A 39 7.17 3.96 1.54
CA SER A 39 6.98 4.93 2.61
C SER A 39 6.64 6.36 2.16
N SER A 40 6.99 6.71 0.92
CA SER A 40 6.67 8.01 0.34
C SER A 40 5.16 8.24 0.21
N ALA A 41 4.38 7.17 -0.06
CA ALA A 41 2.94 7.27 -0.27
C ALA A 41 2.22 7.78 0.99
N TYR A 42 2.40 7.13 2.15
CA TYR A 42 1.83 7.65 3.41
C TYR A 42 2.48 8.96 3.84
N GLY A 43 3.77 9.16 3.54
CA GLY A 43 4.47 10.41 3.83
C GLY A 43 3.84 11.63 3.15
N MET A 44 3.41 11.49 1.89
CA MET A 44 2.70 12.54 1.16
C MET A 44 1.25 12.71 1.63
N THR A 45 0.54 11.60 1.85
CA THR A 45 -0.82 11.65 2.42
C THR A 45 -0.84 12.45 3.72
N ARG A 46 0.12 12.21 4.63
CA ARG A 46 0.26 12.94 5.89
C ARG A 46 0.54 14.43 5.71
N ARG A 47 1.37 14.79 4.74
CA ARG A 47 1.66 16.21 4.43
C ARG A 47 0.42 16.93 3.96
N ILE A 48 -0.36 16.32 3.07
CA ILE A 48 -1.61 16.89 2.58
C ILE A 48 -2.66 16.95 3.70
N PHE A 49 -2.76 15.91 4.51
CA PHE A 49 -3.66 15.86 5.67
C PHE A 49 -3.45 17.02 6.64
N ASN A 50 -2.20 17.44 6.85
CA ASN A 50 -1.88 18.61 7.68
C ASN A 50 -2.28 19.95 7.05
N LEU A 51 -2.57 19.99 5.75
CA LEU A 51 -2.99 21.18 5.01
C LEU A 51 -4.52 21.21 4.80
N GLU A 52 -5.10 20.05 4.48
CA GLU A 52 -6.53 19.85 4.28
C GLU A 52 -6.96 18.54 4.94
N PHE A 53 -7.79 18.66 5.97
CA PHE A 53 -8.37 17.52 6.64
C PHE A 53 -9.52 16.93 5.81
N ASP A 54 -9.46 15.62 5.60
CA ASP A 54 -10.56 14.83 5.08
C ASP A 54 -10.55 13.44 5.77
N PRO A 55 -11.70 12.92 6.24
CA PRO A 55 -11.75 11.63 6.92
C PRO A 55 -11.26 10.46 6.05
N GLN A 56 -11.52 10.49 4.74
CA GLN A 56 -11.06 9.44 3.85
C GLN A 56 -9.54 9.54 3.61
N LEU A 57 -9.00 10.75 3.50
CA LEU A 57 -7.55 10.98 3.47
C LEU A 57 -6.86 10.44 4.74
N GLN A 58 -7.45 10.67 5.91
CA GLN A 58 -6.94 10.11 7.17
C GLN A 58 -6.96 8.57 7.15
N PHE A 59 -8.01 7.97 6.60
CA PHE A 59 -8.10 6.52 6.45
C PHE A 59 -7.04 5.98 5.49
N ILE A 60 -6.79 6.66 4.37
CA ILE A 60 -5.69 6.33 3.45
C ILE A 60 -4.34 6.40 4.19
N ASP A 61 -4.05 7.46 4.96
CA ASP A 61 -2.80 7.57 5.73
C ASP A 61 -2.64 6.39 6.70
N PHE A 62 -3.71 6.06 7.42
CA PHE A 62 -3.70 4.95 8.37
C PHE A 62 -3.37 3.62 7.69
N ILE A 63 -4.02 3.31 6.57
CA ILE A 63 -3.82 2.04 5.84
C ILE A 63 -2.43 1.98 5.21
N LEU A 64 -1.98 3.05 4.53
CA LEU A 64 -0.66 3.09 3.89
C LEU A 64 0.48 3.04 4.93
N ASN A 65 0.33 3.72 6.06
CA ASN A 65 1.33 3.64 7.13
C ASN A 65 1.34 2.26 7.79
N SER A 66 0.16 1.70 8.11
CA SER A 66 0.08 0.37 8.76
C SER A 66 0.63 -0.74 7.86
N SER A 67 0.31 -0.70 6.57
CA SER A 67 0.88 -1.62 5.56
C SER A 67 2.39 -1.47 5.45
N TYR A 68 2.92 -0.25 5.43
CA TYR A 68 4.37 -0.04 5.41
C TYR A 68 5.05 -0.66 6.63
N GLN A 69 4.51 -0.45 7.84
CA GLN A 69 5.09 -1.01 9.06
C GLN A 69 5.09 -2.55 9.03
N ALA A 70 4.00 -3.17 8.55
CA ALA A 70 3.90 -4.62 8.41
C ALA A 70 4.92 -5.17 7.40
N ILE A 71 5.00 -4.55 6.21
CA ILE A 71 5.95 -4.92 5.14
C ILE A 71 7.38 -4.80 5.64
N PHE A 72 7.74 -3.64 6.23
CA PHE A 72 9.08 -3.38 6.72
C PHE A 72 9.48 -4.38 7.82
N SER A 73 8.56 -4.68 8.74
CA SER A 73 8.78 -5.68 9.79
C SER A 73 8.98 -7.09 9.22
N ARG A 74 8.17 -7.50 8.24
CA ARG A 74 8.33 -8.80 7.57
C ARG A 74 9.66 -8.92 6.85
N ILE A 75 10.08 -7.87 6.13
CA ILE A 75 11.39 -7.84 5.46
C ILE A 75 12.52 -7.97 6.48
N ALA A 76 12.45 -7.27 7.61
CA ALA A 76 13.45 -7.36 8.65
C ALA A 76 13.57 -8.79 9.20
N ILE A 77 12.45 -9.46 9.46
CA ILE A 77 12.41 -10.85 9.91
C ILE A 77 12.98 -11.79 8.83
N PHE A 78 12.54 -11.65 7.59
CA PHE A 78 13.02 -12.44 6.44
C PHE A 78 14.55 -12.34 6.28
N MET A 79 15.09 -11.12 6.35
CA MET A 79 16.54 -10.89 6.26
C MET A 79 17.33 -11.37 7.48
N SER A 80 16.67 -11.64 8.61
CA SER A 80 17.30 -12.25 9.78
C SER A 80 17.41 -13.78 9.66
N GLY A 81 16.87 -14.37 8.60
CA GLY A 81 16.96 -15.79 8.27
C GLY A 81 15.68 -16.59 8.54
N ASP A 82 14.64 -15.98 9.11
CA ASP A 82 13.32 -16.61 9.23
C ASP A 82 12.54 -16.51 7.91
N ASN A 83 12.56 -17.62 7.17
CA ASN A 83 11.87 -17.76 5.89
C ASN A 83 10.52 -18.48 6.01
N THR A 84 9.94 -18.61 7.21
CA THR A 84 8.67 -19.32 7.43
C THR A 84 7.54 -18.71 6.60
N ILE A 85 7.50 -17.37 6.52
CA ILE A 85 6.59 -16.61 5.68
C ILE A 85 7.45 -15.82 4.70
N PRO A 86 7.48 -16.21 3.42
CA PRO A 86 8.27 -15.52 2.42
C PRO A 86 7.63 -14.16 2.08
N ILE A 87 8.48 -13.21 1.70
CA ILE A 87 8.05 -12.01 0.99
C ILE A 87 8.73 -12.03 -0.37
N THR A 88 7.94 -12.05 -1.43
CA THR A 88 8.40 -12.32 -2.79
C THR A 88 8.13 -11.14 -3.72
N ASP A 89 8.60 -11.20 -4.96
CA ASP A 89 8.32 -10.16 -5.94
C ASP A 89 6.82 -10.10 -6.29
N GLU A 90 6.10 -11.23 -6.27
CA GLU A 90 4.66 -11.27 -6.51
C GLU A 90 3.87 -10.45 -5.48
N PHE A 91 4.33 -10.38 -4.23
CA PHE A 91 3.73 -9.49 -3.24
C PHE A 91 3.86 -8.02 -3.65
N PHE A 92 5.02 -7.63 -4.18
CA PHE A 92 5.27 -6.27 -4.62
C PHE A 92 4.55 -5.95 -5.93
N ASP A 93 4.35 -6.93 -6.81
CA ASP A 93 3.50 -6.78 -8.00
C ASP A 93 2.05 -6.50 -7.59
N GLY A 94 1.50 -7.27 -6.65
CA GLY A 94 0.18 -7.02 -6.07
C GLY A 94 0.08 -5.64 -5.38
N LEU A 95 1.14 -5.22 -4.68
CA LEU A 95 1.18 -3.89 -4.05
C LEU A 95 1.20 -2.78 -5.11
N SER A 96 1.96 -2.99 -6.18
CA SER A 96 2.05 -2.08 -7.32
C SER A 96 0.70 -1.89 -8.00
N ASN A 97 -0.03 -2.98 -8.23
CA ASN A 97 -1.39 -2.97 -8.78
C ASN A 97 -2.34 -2.19 -7.85
N CYS A 98 -2.28 -2.43 -6.54
CA CYS A 98 -3.08 -1.68 -5.58
C CYS A 98 -2.77 -0.17 -5.61
N LEU A 99 -1.50 0.22 -5.76
CA LEU A 99 -1.10 1.62 -5.85
C LEU A 99 -1.59 2.29 -7.14
N GLU A 100 -1.54 1.59 -8.27
CA GLU A 100 -2.09 2.06 -9.54
C GLU A 100 -3.59 2.31 -9.44
N LEU A 101 -4.34 1.36 -8.89
CA LEU A 101 -5.77 1.54 -8.65
C LEU A 101 -6.03 2.73 -7.69
N LEU A 102 -5.24 2.86 -6.62
CA LEU A 102 -5.44 3.94 -5.66
C LEU A 102 -5.16 5.31 -6.28
N GLU A 103 -4.10 5.42 -7.09
CA GLU A 103 -3.81 6.59 -7.91
C GLU A 103 -5.02 6.96 -8.76
N ASP A 104 -5.51 6.01 -9.56
CA ASP A 104 -6.61 6.24 -10.50
C ASP A 104 -7.86 6.73 -9.77
N ARG A 105 -8.23 6.09 -8.65
CA ARG A 105 -9.38 6.50 -7.84
C ARG A 105 -9.23 7.92 -7.31
N ILE A 106 -8.05 8.26 -6.77
CA ILE A 106 -7.79 9.61 -6.23
C ILE A 106 -7.83 10.65 -7.36
N ARG A 107 -7.19 10.37 -8.49
CA ARG A 107 -7.12 11.27 -9.64
C ARG A 107 -8.51 11.56 -10.21
N ASN A 108 -9.33 10.52 -10.33
CA ASN A 108 -10.68 10.60 -10.89
C ASN A 108 -11.77 10.97 -9.87
N ASN A 109 -11.39 11.21 -8.60
CA ASN A 109 -12.31 11.54 -7.51
C ASN A 109 -13.40 10.46 -7.31
N GLU A 110 -12.97 9.21 -7.30
CA GLU A 110 -13.78 8.01 -7.14
C GLU A 110 -13.62 7.41 -5.73
N ASP A 111 -14.45 6.41 -5.40
CA ASP A 111 -14.37 5.69 -4.13
C ASP A 111 -13.03 4.95 -4.03
N THR A 112 -12.34 5.07 -2.90
CA THR A 112 -11.04 4.41 -2.67
C THR A 112 -11.13 3.19 -1.74
N TYR A 113 -12.31 2.92 -1.16
CA TYR A 113 -12.46 1.92 -0.10
C TYR A 113 -12.12 0.50 -0.56
N ASP A 114 -12.56 0.11 -1.76
CA ASP A 114 -12.27 -1.20 -2.36
C ASP A 114 -10.77 -1.43 -2.52
N VAL A 115 -10.04 -0.41 -2.95
CA VAL A 115 -8.58 -0.48 -3.10
C VAL A 115 -7.87 -0.58 -1.75
N LEU A 116 -8.31 0.19 -0.75
CA LEU A 116 -7.75 0.11 0.60
C LEU A 116 -7.99 -1.25 1.25
N GLU A 117 -9.16 -1.85 1.02
CA GLU A 117 -9.46 -3.23 1.44
C GLU A 117 -8.52 -4.24 0.75
N LYS A 118 -8.27 -4.09 -0.56
CA LYS A 118 -7.29 -4.90 -1.30
C LYS A 118 -5.88 -4.79 -0.70
N ILE A 119 -5.43 -3.60 -0.29
CA ILE A 119 -4.12 -3.42 0.38
C ILE A 119 -4.06 -4.19 1.70
N VAL A 120 -5.11 -4.13 2.52
CA VAL A 120 -5.20 -4.87 3.79
C VAL A 120 -5.16 -6.38 3.54
N ASN A 121 -5.94 -6.86 2.57
CA ASN A 121 -5.98 -8.27 2.19
C ASN A 121 -4.63 -8.77 1.67
N LEU A 122 -3.94 -7.96 0.85
CA LEU A 122 -2.59 -8.25 0.40
C LEU A 122 -1.61 -8.35 1.56
N MET A 123 -1.64 -7.43 2.53
CA MET A 123 -0.80 -7.51 3.72
C MET A 123 -0.99 -8.82 4.49
N SER A 124 -2.21 -9.34 4.53
CA SER A 124 -2.45 -10.59 5.25
C SER A 124 -1.74 -11.80 4.64
N THR A 125 -1.36 -11.74 3.36
CA THR A 125 -0.55 -12.81 2.72
C THR A 125 0.84 -12.95 3.34
N ILE A 126 1.35 -11.89 3.97
CA ILE A 126 2.66 -11.85 4.64
C ILE A 126 2.58 -11.81 6.17
N ASP A 127 1.37 -12.03 6.72
CA ASP A 127 1.13 -12.22 8.15
C ASP A 127 0.95 -13.72 8.48
N GLY A 128 1.08 -14.07 9.77
CA GLY A 128 1.03 -15.48 10.19
C GLY A 128 -0.31 -16.18 9.93
N ASN A 129 -1.44 -15.48 10.14
CA ASN A 129 -2.76 -16.09 9.98
C ASN A 129 -3.17 -16.18 8.51
N GLY A 130 -3.01 -15.10 7.74
CA GLY A 130 -3.35 -15.08 6.33
C GLY A 130 -2.46 -16.02 5.52
N TYR A 131 -1.16 -16.09 5.79
CA TYR A 131 -0.30 -17.09 5.16
C TYR A 131 -0.76 -18.53 5.48
N TYR A 132 -1.14 -18.82 6.72
CA TYR A 132 -1.70 -20.11 7.10
C TYR A 132 -3.02 -20.43 6.38
N LEU A 133 -3.91 -19.44 6.20
CA LEU A 133 -5.14 -19.59 5.43
C LEU A 133 -4.85 -19.91 3.96
N MET A 134 -3.86 -19.27 3.35
CA MET A 134 -3.42 -19.57 1.98
C MET A 134 -2.89 -21.00 1.85
N GLN A 135 -2.11 -21.48 2.82
CA GLN A 135 -1.64 -22.88 2.86
C GLN A 135 -2.81 -23.88 2.95
N LYS A 136 -3.94 -23.48 3.54
CA LYS A 136 -5.18 -24.27 3.58
C LYS A 136 -6.04 -24.15 2.31
N GLY A 137 -5.62 -23.36 1.31
CA GLY A 137 -6.37 -23.12 0.09
C GLY A 137 -7.52 -22.11 0.25
N VAL A 138 -7.52 -21.31 1.32
CA VAL A 138 -8.46 -20.20 1.50
C VAL A 138 -7.82 -18.93 0.93
N PRO A 139 -8.38 -18.33 -0.15
CA PRO A 139 -7.82 -17.11 -0.72
C PRO A 139 -8.07 -15.93 0.23
N VAL A 140 -7.00 -15.21 0.58
CA VAL A 140 -7.06 -13.99 1.41
C VAL A 140 -6.84 -12.71 0.59
N TYR A 141 -6.36 -12.84 -0.64
CA TYR A 141 -6.15 -11.76 -1.61
C TYR A 141 -6.41 -12.31 -3.02
N THR A 142 -7.06 -11.49 -3.85
CA THR A 142 -7.29 -11.74 -5.27
C THR A 142 -7.08 -10.44 -6.04
N GLU A 143 -6.27 -10.51 -7.09
CA GLU A 143 -5.98 -9.38 -8.01
C GLU A 143 -7.24 -8.79 -8.63
#